data_AF-A0A5C9CVH6-F1
#
_entry.id   AF-A0A5C9CVH6-F1
#
_cell.length_a   1.000
_cell.length_b   1.000
_cell.length_c   1.000
_cell.angle_alpha   90.00
_cell.angle_beta   90.00
_cell.angle_gamma   90.00
#
_symmetry.space_group_name_H-M   'P 1'
#
loop_
_entity.id
_entity.type
_entity.pdbx_description
1 polymer ?
#
loop_
_entity_poly.entity_id
_entity_poly.type
_entity_poly.pdbx_seq_one_letter_code
_entity_poly.pdbx_strand_id
1 'polypeptide(L)'
;MNKRQFIHATALAVAALAASNSIAQSNTFKIGLILPMTGQQASTGRQIEAAAKLYMAQNGDTVAGKKVELIVKDDTSIPDVTKRLAQDLVVNSKVDVLAGFGITPSALATAPIATQSKTPMVVMAAATSSITQASPYVVRTSFTLAQAAVAMGDWAPKNGIKKVVTLVSDYGPGIDAEKYFKERLTFNGGQVTEALRVPMRNPDFAPFLQKVRDLKPDALWRRCCGDEAVSGARHGQGRHQADWHR
;
A
#
# COMPACT_ATOMS: atom_id res chain seq x y z
N MET A 1 16.14 -70.08 -14.12
CA MET A 1 15.73 -68.81 -13.49
C MET A 1 14.21 -68.79 -13.35
N ASN A 2 13.70 -68.78 -12.11
CA ASN A 2 12.27 -68.89 -11.83
C ASN A 2 11.54 -67.60 -12.22
N LYS A 3 10.60 -67.70 -13.17
CA LYS A 3 9.76 -66.57 -13.66
C LYS A 3 9.08 -65.80 -12.51
N ARG A 4 8.75 -66.49 -11.40
CA ARG A 4 8.22 -65.88 -10.18
C ARG A 4 9.19 -64.95 -9.47
N GLN A 5 10.48 -65.29 -9.41
CA GLN A 5 11.49 -64.43 -8.78
C GLN A 5 11.75 -63.17 -9.63
N PHE A 6 11.66 -63.29 -10.96
CA PHE A 6 11.80 -62.15 -11.86
C PHE A 6 10.63 -61.17 -11.67
N ILE A 7 9.39 -61.64 -11.60
CA ILE A 7 8.21 -60.78 -11.42
C ILE A 7 8.24 -60.04 -10.06
N HIS A 8 8.67 -60.70 -8.98
CA HIS A 8 8.79 -60.04 -7.68
C HIS A 8 9.91 -58.99 -7.65
N ALA A 9 11.03 -59.24 -8.33
CA ALA A 9 12.13 -58.28 -8.43
C ALA A 9 11.72 -57.01 -9.21
N THR A 10 10.96 -57.17 -10.31
CA THR A 10 10.48 -56.02 -11.10
C THR A 10 9.43 -55.20 -10.35
N ALA A 11 8.55 -55.84 -9.57
CA ALA A 11 7.54 -55.15 -8.78
C ALA A 11 8.15 -54.30 -7.64
N LEU A 12 9.20 -54.80 -6.96
CA LEU A 12 9.91 -54.02 -5.94
C LEU A 12 10.65 -52.81 -6.55
N ALA A 13 11.24 -52.97 -7.74
CA ALA A 13 11.95 -51.87 -8.41
C ALA A 13 11.00 -50.73 -8.79
N VAL A 14 9.81 -51.05 -9.31
CA VAL A 14 8.78 -50.04 -9.66
C VAL A 14 8.21 -49.35 -8.42
N ALA A 15 8.03 -50.07 -7.31
CA ALA A 15 7.59 -49.47 -6.05
C ALA A 15 8.64 -48.51 -5.44
N ALA A 16 9.93 -48.84 -5.54
CA ALA A 16 11.02 -47.98 -5.10
C ALA A 16 11.15 -46.70 -5.95
N LEU A 17 10.94 -46.81 -7.27
CA LEU A 17 10.91 -45.66 -8.19
C LEU A 17 9.69 -44.76 -7.96
N ALA A 18 8.54 -45.33 -7.58
CA ALA A 18 7.34 -44.55 -7.25
C ALA A 18 7.45 -43.80 -5.91
N ALA A 19 8.17 -44.36 -4.93
CA ALA A 19 8.41 -43.72 -3.63
C ALA A 19 9.40 -42.54 -3.69
N SER A 20 10.19 -42.43 -4.77
CA SER A 20 11.22 -41.41 -4.93
C SER A 20 10.69 -40.06 -5.44
N ASN A 21 9.45 -40.01 -5.94
CA ASN A 21 8.86 -38.80 -6.53
C ASN A 21 8.16 -37.87 -5.53
N SER A 22 8.21 -38.17 -4.22
CA SER A 22 7.43 -37.43 -3.21
C SER A 22 8.19 -36.32 -2.47
N ILE A 23 9.45 -35.98 -2.81
CA ILE A 23 10.20 -34.92 -2.09
C ILE A 23 11.01 -34.06 -3.06
N ALA A 24 10.34 -33.24 -3.87
CA ALA A 24 10.98 -32.12 -4.55
C ALA A 24 10.01 -30.98 -4.89
N GLN A 25 8.93 -30.78 -4.12
CA GLN A 25 8.29 -29.48 -4.12
C GLN A 25 9.30 -28.49 -3.54
N SER A 26 9.65 -27.46 -4.33
CA SER A 26 10.44 -26.32 -3.86
C SER A 26 9.94 -25.92 -2.49
N ASN A 27 10.72 -26.22 -1.45
CA ASN A 27 10.34 -25.97 -0.07
C ASN A 27 10.51 -24.48 0.29
N THR A 28 10.61 -23.62 -0.73
CA THR A 28 10.79 -22.17 -0.64
C THR A 28 9.55 -21.47 -1.17
N PHE A 29 8.97 -20.63 -0.33
CA PHE A 29 7.87 -19.72 -0.64
C PHE A 29 8.45 -18.33 -0.96
N LYS A 30 8.29 -17.87 -2.20
CA LYS A 30 8.90 -16.66 -2.71
C LYS A 30 7.94 -15.48 -2.66
N ILE A 31 8.38 -14.40 -2.02
CA ILE A 31 7.64 -13.15 -1.90
C ILE A 31 8.33 -12.08 -2.74
N GLY A 32 7.65 -11.60 -3.78
CA GLY A 32 8.11 -10.45 -4.56
C GLY A 32 7.69 -9.15 -3.89
N LEU A 33 8.59 -8.48 -3.17
CA LEU A 33 8.32 -7.25 -2.43
C LEU A 33 8.73 -6.03 -3.25
N ILE A 34 7.74 -5.33 -3.82
CA ILE A 34 7.94 -4.12 -4.64
C ILE A 34 7.62 -2.89 -3.79
N LEU A 35 8.64 -2.05 -3.55
CA LEU A 35 8.55 -0.89 -2.67
C LEU A 35 9.20 0.35 -3.31
N PRO A 36 8.69 1.56 -3.02
CA PRO A 36 9.40 2.78 -3.37
C PRO A 36 10.52 3.01 -2.35
N MET A 37 11.71 2.50 -2.63
CA MET A 37 12.90 2.70 -1.79
C MET A 37 13.61 4.02 -2.15
N THR A 38 13.37 4.50 -3.36
CA THR A 38 13.78 5.82 -3.84
C THR A 38 12.57 6.65 -4.31
N GLY A 39 12.80 7.94 -4.55
CA GLY A 39 11.75 8.89 -4.95
C GLY A 39 10.94 9.46 -3.80
N GLN A 40 9.75 9.99 -4.10
CA GLN A 40 8.92 10.76 -3.17
C GLN A 40 8.36 9.94 -2.00
N GLN A 41 8.31 8.61 -2.13
CA GLN A 41 7.77 7.70 -1.11
C GLN A 41 8.86 6.82 -0.46
N ALA A 42 10.14 7.18 -0.64
CA ALA A 42 11.30 6.45 -0.14
C ALA A 42 11.25 6.11 1.36
N SER A 43 10.75 7.04 2.18
CA SER A 43 10.60 6.82 3.63
C SER A 43 9.64 5.67 3.94
N THR A 44 8.51 5.59 3.24
CA THR A 44 7.51 4.54 3.40
C THR A 44 8.09 3.17 2.99
N GLY A 45 8.73 3.09 1.82
CA GLY A 45 9.32 1.83 1.36
C GLY A 45 10.38 1.31 2.33
N ARG A 46 11.30 2.17 2.78
CA ARG A 46 12.35 1.79 3.75
C ARG A 46 11.79 1.28 5.08
N GLN A 47 10.71 1.87 5.58
CA GLN A 47 10.05 1.39 6.80
C GLN A 47 9.46 -0.01 6.62
N ILE A 48 8.80 -0.27 5.50
CA ILE A 48 8.21 -1.60 5.21
C ILE A 48 9.32 -2.65 5.04
N GLU A 49 10.40 -2.32 4.31
CA GLU A 49 11.53 -3.23 4.15
C GLU A 49 12.19 -3.55 5.50
N ALA A 50 12.42 -2.52 6.33
CA ALA A 50 13.00 -2.70 7.65
C ALA A 50 12.10 -3.57 8.55
N ALA A 51 10.78 -3.38 8.51
CA ALA A 51 9.84 -4.22 9.26
C ALA A 51 9.86 -5.68 8.80
N ALA A 52 9.89 -5.94 7.49
CA ALA A 52 9.98 -7.29 6.95
C ALA A 52 11.30 -7.98 7.35
N LYS A 53 12.42 -7.27 7.26
CA LYS A 53 13.74 -7.77 7.69
C LYS A 53 13.79 -8.04 9.19
N LEU A 54 13.22 -7.15 10.01
CA LEU A 54 13.15 -7.32 11.46
C LEU A 54 12.34 -8.58 11.83
N TYR A 55 11.20 -8.80 11.19
CA TYR A 55 10.40 -9.99 11.42
C TYR A 55 11.19 -11.27 11.12
N MET A 56 11.88 -11.32 9.97
CA MET A 56 12.72 -12.47 9.61
C MET A 56 13.90 -12.66 10.57
N ALA A 57 14.51 -11.58 11.06
CA ALA A 57 15.59 -11.66 12.03
C ALA A 57 15.13 -12.23 13.38
N GLN A 58 13.88 -11.95 13.78
CA GLN A 58 13.32 -12.41 15.06
C GLN A 58 12.76 -13.84 15.02
N ASN A 59 12.17 -14.23 13.89
CA ASN A 59 11.43 -15.50 13.77
C ASN A 59 12.14 -16.53 12.88
N GLY A 60 13.25 -16.15 12.25
CA GLY A 60 13.91 -16.93 11.21
C GLY A 60 13.20 -16.82 9.87
N ASP A 61 13.65 -17.61 8.91
CA ASP A 61 13.16 -17.64 7.54
C ASP A 61 12.24 -18.83 7.25
N THR A 62 11.82 -19.58 8.27
CA THR A 62 10.99 -20.79 8.07
C THR A 62 9.63 -20.63 8.71
N VAL A 63 8.56 -20.76 7.92
CA VAL A 63 7.17 -20.66 8.35
C VAL A 63 6.43 -21.90 7.90
N ALA A 64 5.76 -22.60 8.83
CA ALA A 64 5.01 -23.83 8.54
C ALA A 64 5.83 -24.89 7.75
N GLY A 65 7.14 -25.00 8.04
CA GLY A 65 8.04 -25.94 7.36
C GLY A 65 8.52 -25.53 5.97
N LYS A 66 8.14 -24.34 5.49
CA LYS A 66 8.63 -23.74 4.24
C LYS A 66 9.58 -22.59 4.51
N LYS A 67 10.69 -22.55 3.77
CA LYS A 67 11.61 -21.41 3.77
C LYS A 67 10.95 -20.23 3.04
N VAL A 68 11.04 -19.03 3.58
CA VAL A 68 10.52 -17.80 2.99
C VAL A 68 11.69 -17.05 2.35
N GLU A 69 11.58 -16.78 1.06
CA GLU A 69 12.54 -15.97 0.30
C GLU A 69 11.91 -14.63 -0.06
N LEU A 70 12.51 -13.53 0.40
CA LEU A 70 12.05 -12.18 0.11
C LEU A 70 12.88 -11.56 -1.02
N ILE A 71 12.24 -11.31 -2.17
CA ILE A 71 12.86 -10.68 -3.33
C ILE A 71 12.41 -9.21 -3.36
N VAL A 72 13.29 -8.32 -2.88
CA VAL A 72 12.99 -6.88 -2.80
C VAL A 72 13.34 -6.19 -4.13
N LYS A 73 12.43 -5.35 -4.63
CA LYS A 73 12.64 -4.52 -5.82
C LYS A 73 12.22 -3.07 -5.54
N ASP A 74 13.06 -2.13 -5.95
CA ASP A 74 12.76 -0.70 -5.90
C ASP A 74 12.01 -0.26 -7.15
N ASP A 75 10.79 0.27 -6.98
CA ASP A 75 9.99 0.81 -8.09
C ASP A 75 10.20 2.30 -8.34
N THR A 76 11.04 2.97 -7.54
CA THR A 76 11.34 4.41 -7.63
C THR A 76 10.12 5.32 -7.49
N SER A 77 9.02 4.82 -6.94
CA SER A 77 7.69 5.46 -6.94
C SER A 77 7.06 5.65 -8.34
N ILE A 78 7.45 4.82 -9.33
CA ILE A 78 6.97 4.91 -10.72
C ILE A 78 6.06 3.70 -11.05
N PRO A 79 4.79 3.91 -11.43
CA PRO A 79 3.85 2.83 -11.72
C PRO A 79 4.29 1.92 -12.88
N ASP A 80 4.86 2.47 -13.95
CA ASP A 80 5.34 1.67 -15.09
C ASP A 80 6.51 0.76 -14.70
N VAL A 81 7.41 1.25 -13.84
CA VAL A 81 8.50 0.45 -13.28
C VAL A 81 7.92 -0.66 -12.40
N THR A 82 6.92 -0.35 -11.57
CA THR A 82 6.21 -1.33 -10.73
C THR A 82 5.62 -2.46 -11.59
N LYS A 83 4.90 -2.10 -12.66
CA LYS A 83 4.26 -3.06 -13.57
C LYS A 83 5.30 -3.99 -14.21
N ARG A 84 6.41 -3.44 -14.70
CA ARG A 84 7.50 -4.22 -15.30
C ARG A 84 8.14 -5.19 -14.29
N LEU A 85 8.42 -4.72 -13.08
CA LEU A 85 8.99 -5.53 -12.00
C LEU A 85 8.03 -6.65 -11.58
N ALA A 86 6.73 -6.35 -11.46
CA ALA A 86 5.72 -7.36 -11.14
C ALA A 86 5.64 -8.45 -12.22
N GLN A 87 5.68 -8.06 -13.49
CA GLN A 87 5.69 -9.01 -14.60
C GLN A 87 6.93 -9.92 -14.55
N ASP A 88 8.11 -9.35 -14.33
CA ASP A 88 9.36 -10.09 -14.19
C ASP A 88 9.35 -11.06 -13.00
N LEU A 89 8.85 -10.62 -11.84
CA LEU A 89 8.72 -11.45 -10.65
C LEU A 89 7.77 -12.63 -10.86
N VAL A 90 6.66 -12.42 -11.55
CA VAL A 90 5.68 -13.47 -11.85
C VAL A 90 6.22 -14.45 -12.91
N VAL A 91 6.78 -13.94 -14.01
CA VAL A 91 7.19 -14.77 -15.15
C VAL A 91 8.52 -15.47 -14.92
N ASN A 92 9.54 -14.71 -14.52
CA ASN A 92 10.92 -15.19 -14.44
C ASN A 92 11.26 -15.71 -13.04
N SER A 93 10.92 -14.94 -12.01
CA SER A 93 11.24 -15.34 -10.61
C SER A 93 10.24 -16.35 -10.05
N LYS A 94 9.06 -16.48 -10.67
CA LYS A 94 7.95 -17.36 -10.27
C LYS A 94 7.60 -17.20 -8.80
N VAL A 95 7.39 -15.96 -8.37
CA VAL A 95 6.99 -15.67 -6.99
C VAL A 95 5.61 -16.24 -6.68
N ASP A 96 5.41 -16.70 -5.45
CA ASP A 96 4.12 -17.22 -4.99
C ASP A 96 3.16 -16.09 -4.62
N VAL A 97 3.67 -14.92 -4.25
CA VAL A 97 2.89 -13.75 -3.89
C VAL A 97 3.65 -12.47 -4.24
N LEU A 98 2.90 -11.46 -4.70
CA LEU A 98 3.37 -10.09 -4.84
C LEU A 98 2.98 -9.30 -3.59
N ALA A 99 3.90 -8.51 -3.04
CA ALA A 99 3.67 -7.73 -1.83
C ALA A 99 4.24 -6.30 -1.96
N GLY A 100 3.73 -5.38 -1.15
CA GLY A 100 4.25 -4.02 -1.02
C GLY A 100 3.28 -2.97 -1.54
N PHE A 101 3.68 -2.27 -2.61
CA PHE A 101 2.91 -1.20 -3.28
C PHE A 101 2.73 0.06 -2.40
N GLY A 102 3.68 0.98 -2.54
CA GLY A 102 3.73 2.23 -1.77
C GLY A 102 2.74 3.31 -2.21
N ILE A 103 2.20 3.23 -3.44
CA ILE A 103 1.27 4.22 -3.99
C ILE A 103 0.13 3.54 -4.75
N THR A 104 -1.05 4.17 -4.73
CA THR A 104 -2.25 3.69 -5.45
C THR A 104 -2.02 3.38 -6.92
N PRO A 105 -1.40 4.25 -7.74
CA PRO A 105 -1.23 3.94 -9.16
C PRO A 105 -0.32 2.73 -9.40
N SER A 106 0.69 2.47 -8.56
CA SER A 106 1.49 1.24 -8.61
C SER A 106 0.63 0.01 -8.33
N ALA A 107 -0.21 0.05 -7.29
CA ALA A 107 -1.10 -1.06 -6.96
C ALA A 107 -2.11 -1.35 -8.09
N LEU A 108 -2.73 -0.30 -8.64
CA LEU A 108 -3.70 -0.44 -9.73
C LEU A 108 -3.05 -0.93 -11.04
N ALA A 109 -1.82 -0.51 -11.33
CA ALA A 109 -1.07 -0.97 -12.50
C ALA A 109 -0.71 -2.46 -12.43
N THR A 110 -0.52 -3.00 -11.23
CA THR A 110 -0.18 -4.42 -11.01
C THR A 110 -1.41 -5.32 -10.87
N ALA A 111 -2.57 -4.80 -10.49
CA ALA A 111 -3.79 -5.60 -10.29
C ALA A 111 -4.18 -6.48 -11.51
N PRO A 112 -4.10 -6.01 -12.77
CA PRO A 112 -4.36 -6.86 -13.94
C PRO A 112 -3.38 -8.04 -14.08
N ILE A 113 -2.10 -7.84 -13.72
CA ILE A 113 -1.07 -8.89 -13.75
C ILE A 113 -1.39 -9.95 -12.69
N ALA A 114 -1.76 -9.53 -11.48
CA ALA A 114 -2.18 -10.44 -10.41
C ALA A 114 -3.39 -11.29 -10.85
N THR A 115 -4.40 -10.66 -11.48
CA THR A 115 -5.56 -11.38 -12.02
C THR A 115 -5.19 -12.38 -13.10
N GLN A 116 -4.39 -11.98 -14.10
CA GLN A 116 -4.05 -12.82 -15.24
C GLN A 116 -3.19 -14.02 -14.83
N SER A 117 -2.23 -13.80 -13.92
CA SER A 117 -1.33 -14.83 -13.42
C SER A 117 -1.92 -15.66 -12.28
N LYS A 118 -3.07 -15.24 -11.73
CA LYS A 118 -3.65 -15.80 -10.50
C LYS A 118 -2.69 -15.75 -9.31
N THR A 119 -1.78 -14.78 -9.30
CA THR A 119 -0.82 -14.57 -8.22
C THR A 119 -1.45 -13.64 -7.18
N PRO A 120 -1.57 -14.05 -5.91
CA PRO A 120 -2.04 -13.16 -4.85
C PRO A 120 -1.20 -11.90 -4.75
N MET A 121 -1.85 -10.79 -4.42
CA MET A 121 -1.27 -9.47 -4.30
C MET A 121 -1.62 -8.86 -2.95
N VAL A 122 -0.61 -8.63 -2.10
CA VAL A 122 -0.74 -8.04 -0.77
C VAL A 122 -0.34 -6.56 -0.81
N VAL A 123 -1.32 -5.69 -0.67
CA VAL A 123 -1.12 -4.24 -0.61
C VAL A 123 -0.84 -3.81 0.83
N MET A 124 0.32 -3.21 1.05
CA MET A 124 0.86 -2.88 2.37
C MET A 124 0.87 -1.38 2.69
N ALA A 125 0.61 -0.50 1.72
CA ALA A 125 0.58 0.95 1.96
C ALA A 125 -0.46 1.70 1.14
N ALA A 126 -0.64 1.37 -0.14
CA ALA A 126 -1.61 2.06 -0.99
C ALA A 126 -3.05 1.97 -0.44
N ALA A 127 -3.68 3.14 -0.23
CA ALA A 127 -4.84 3.25 0.66
C ALA A 127 -6.16 3.64 -0.04
N THR A 128 -6.16 3.82 -1.36
CA THR A 128 -7.40 4.10 -2.12
C THR A 128 -8.36 2.92 -2.03
N SER A 129 -9.63 3.22 -1.81
CA SER A 129 -10.66 2.22 -1.49
C SER A 129 -10.92 1.25 -2.66
N SER A 130 -10.82 1.72 -3.91
CA SER A 130 -11.07 0.92 -5.12
C SER A 130 -10.01 -0.16 -5.41
N ILE A 131 -8.85 -0.13 -4.75
CA ILE A 131 -7.74 -1.08 -5.04
C ILE A 131 -8.18 -2.53 -4.86
N THR A 132 -8.91 -2.84 -3.78
CA THR A 132 -9.38 -4.21 -3.49
C THR A 132 -10.51 -4.66 -4.42
N GLN A 133 -11.08 -3.75 -5.22
CA GLN A 133 -12.11 -4.08 -6.22
C GLN A 133 -11.49 -4.30 -7.61
N ALA A 134 -10.22 -3.92 -7.80
CA ALA A 134 -9.55 -4.04 -9.09
C ALA A 134 -9.21 -5.49 -9.48
N SER A 135 -9.19 -6.41 -8.52
CA SER A 135 -8.90 -7.84 -8.74
C SER A 135 -9.35 -8.69 -7.56
N PRO A 136 -9.86 -9.92 -7.78
CA PRO A 136 -10.15 -10.87 -6.71
C PRO A 136 -8.88 -11.43 -6.04
N TYR A 137 -7.69 -11.23 -6.63
CA TYR A 137 -6.40 -11.67 -6.06
C TYR A 137 -5.76 -10.63 -5.15
N VAL A 138 -6.42 -9.49 -4.92
CA VAL A 138 -5.88 -8.40 -4.11
C VAL A 138 -6.42 -8.47 -2.70
N VAL A 139 -5.50 -8.55 -1.74
CA VAL A 139 -5.77 -8.34 -0.32
C VAL A 139 -4.99 -7.13 0.16
N ARG A 140 -5.53 -6.43 1.16
CA ARG A 140 -4.84 -5.29 1.79
C ARG A 140 -4.70 -5.54 3.28
N THR A 141 -3.47 -5.41 3.77
CA THR A 141 -3.13 -5.50 5.19
C THR A 141 -2.98 -4.13 5.85
N SER A 142 -2.94 -3.06 5.03
CA SER A 142 -2.95 -1.68 5.50
C SER A 142 -4.37 -1.11 5.66
N PHE A 143 -4.47 0.20 5.85
CA PHE A 143 -5.71 0.94 6.05
C PHE A 143 -6.35 1.42 4.72
N THR A 144 -7.63 1.79 4.79
CA THR A 144 -8.28 2.63 3.78
C THR A 144 -8.31 4.08 4.21
N LEU A 145 -8.33 4.99 3.25
CA LEU A 145 -8.53 6.40 3.55
C LEU A 145 -9.94 6.68 4.06
N ALA A 146 -10.94 5.91 3.63
CA ALA A 146 -12.29 5.98 4.17
C ALA A 146 -12.31 5.73 5.69
N GLN A 147 -11.58 4.74 6.20
CA GLN A 147 -11.50 4.46 7.64
C GLN A 147 -11.05 5.68 8.46
N ALA A 148 -10.03 6.41 7.98
CA ALA A 148 -9.53 7.61 8.65
C ALA A 148 -10.46 8.83 8.45
N ALA A 149 -10.97 9.01 7.23
CA ALA A 149 -11.79 10.16 6.84
C ALA A 149 -13.16 10.16 7.52
N VAL A 150 -13.83 9.01 7.56
CA VAL A 150 -15.18 8.85 8.15
C VAL A 150 -15.15 9.15 9.64
N ALA A 151 -14.13 8.69 10.38
CA ALA A 151 -13.99 8.97 11.80
C ALA A 151 -13.92 10.48 12.10
N MET A 152 -13.21 11.25 11.28
CA MET A 152 -13.14 12.70 11.41
C MET A 152 -14.46 13.38 11.02
N GLY A 153 -15.15 12.90 9.99
CA GLY A 153 -16.47 13.39 9.59
C GLY A 153 -17.57 13.11 10.63
N ASP A 154 -17.40 12.08 11.45
CA ASP A 154 -18.26 11.79 12.61
C ASP A 154 -17.97 12.66 13.82
N TRP A 155 -16.70 12.93 14.06
CA TRP A 155 -16.27 13.67 15.24
C TRP A 155 -16.53 15.18 15.09
N ALA A 156 -16.26 15.77 13.92
CA ALA A 156 -16.29 17.22 13.75
C ALA A 156 -17.64 17.87 14.12
N PRO A 157 -18.80 17.45 13.58
CA PRO A 157 -20.08 18.08 13.92
C PRO A 157 -20.48 17.92 15.38
N LYS A 158 -20.10 16.80 16.02
CA LYS A 158 -20.33 16.54 17.45
C LYS A 158 -19.57 17.51 18.36
N ASN A 159 -18.51 18.13 17.84
CA ASN A 159 -17.68 19.10 18.56
C ASN A 159 -17.92 20.54 18.06
N GLY A 160 -19.04 20.80 17.40
CA GLY A 160 -19.41 22.14 16.93
C GLY A 160 -18.68 22.60 15.66
N ILE A 161 -17.86 21.77 15.05
CA ILE A 161 -17.13 22.07 13.81
C ILE A 161 -18.05 21.72 12.63
N LYS A 162 -18.59 22.73 11.95
CA LYS A 162 -19.56 22.52 10.86
C LYS A 162 -19.09 23.10 9.53
N LYS A 163 -18.28 24.15 9.52
CA LYS A 163 -17.71 24.75 8.30
C LYS A 163 -16.26 24.34 8.15
N VAL A 164 -15.98 23.43 7.23
CA VAL A 164 -14.63 22.89 7.04
C VAL A 164 -14.12 23.23 5.64
N VAL A 165 -12.86 23.65 5.54
CA VAL A 165 -12.13 23.67 4.24
C VAL A 165 -11.29 22.40 4.16
N THR A 166 -11.28 21.73 3.02
CA THR A 166 -10.43 20.57 2.78
C THR A 166 -9.19 20.98 1.99
N LEU A 167 -8.04 20.41 2.35
CA LEU A 167 -6.77 20.59 1.62
C LEU A 167 -6.12 19.23 1.43
N VAL A 168 -6.05 18.76 0.19
CA VAL A 168 -5.52 17.43 -0.11
C VAL A 168 -4.56 17.42 -1.29
N SER A 169 -3.68 16.43 -1.33
CA SER A 169 -2.84 16.19 -2.51
C SER A 169 -3.71 15.80 -3.72
N ASP A 170 -3.37 16.34 -4.90
CA ASP A 170 -4.13 16.19 -6.13
C ASP A 170 -3.83 14.87 -6.85
N TYR A 171 -4.23 13.77 -6.22
CA TYR A 171 -4.15 12.42 -6.78
C TYR A 171 -5.11 11.48 -6.06
N GLY A 172 -5.28 10.26 -6.60
CA GLY A 172 -6.30 9.28 -6.20
C GLY A 172 -6.55 9.18 -4.68
N PRO A 173 -5.55 8.92 -3.83
CA PRO A 173 -5.68 8.94 -2.38
C PRO A 173 -6.27 10.22 -1.78
N GLY A 174 -5.76 11.40 -2.15
CA GLY A 174 -6.26 12.66 -1.59
C GLY A 174 -7.73 12.90 -1.95
N ILE A 175 -8.09 12.58 -3.19
CA ILE A 175 -9.45 12.70 -3.71
C ILE A 175 -10.39 11.67 -3.03
N ASP A 176 -9.95 10.42 -2.87
CA ASP A 176 -10.71 9.35 -2.20
C ASP A 176 -10.99 9.73 -0.75
N ALA A 177 -9.97 10.18 -0.02
CA ALA A 177 -10.10 10.60 1.37
C ALA A 177 -11.08 11.76 1.53
N GLU A 178 -10.97 12.79 0.68
CA GLU A 178 -11.86 13.95 0.73
C GLU A 178 -13.31 13.57 0.41
N LYS A 179 -13.53 12.70 -0.58
CA LYS A 179 -14.87 12.23 -0.95
C LYS A 179 -15.58 11.64 0.27
N TYR A 180 -14.95 10.66 0.94
CA TYR A 180 -15.54 10.02 2.12
C TYR A 180 -15.70 10.99 3.30
N PHE A 181 -14.73 11.89 3.51
CA PHE A 181 -14.83 12.92 4.54
C PHE A 181 -16.03 13.85 4.29
N LYS A 182 -16.16 14.38 3.07
CA LYS A 182 -17.22 15.31 2.68
C LYS A 182 -18.59 14.67 2.78
N GLU A 183 -18.76 13.46 2.26
CA GLU A 183 -20.01 12.70 2.35
C GLU A 183 -20.41 12.50 3.81
N ARG A 184 -19.48 12.07 4.67
CA ARG A 184 -19.76 11.82 6.09
C ARG A 184 -20.04 13.10 6.87
N LEU A 185 -19.25 14.15 6.64
CA LEU A 185 -19.44 15.45 7.28
C LEU A 185 -20.82 16.03 6.94
N THR A 186 -21.21 15.96 5.66
CA THR A 186 -22.51 16.46 5.18
C THR A 186 -23.66 15.66 5.78
N PHE A 187 -23.53 14.33 5.83
CA PHE A 187 -24.52 13.46 6.49
C PHE A 187 -24.75 13.82 7.96
N ASN A 188 -23.69 14.25 8.66
CA ASN A 188 -23.75 14.65 10.08
C ASN A 188 -24.04 16.15 10.29
N GLY A 189 -24.47 16.89 9.27
CA GLY A 189 -24.89 18.29 9.39
C GLY A 189 -23.76 19.33 9.39
N GLY A 190 -22.56 18.96 8.95
CA GLY A 190 -21.49 19.89 8.56
C GLY A 190 -21.49 20.15 7.05
N GLN A 191 -20.57 20.99 6.59
CA GLN A 191 -20.39 21.33 5.19
C GLN A 191 -18.90 21.58 4.87
N VAL A 192 -18.48 21.14 3.67
CA VAL A 192 -17.18 21.52 3.12
C VAL A 192 -17.37 22.81 2.29
N THR A 193 -16.81 23.93 2.75
CA THR A 193 -16.99 25.25 2.12
C THR A 193 -16.11 25.46 0.91
N GLU A 194 -14.92 24.86 0.88
CA GLU A 194 -13.98 24.91 -0.22
C GLU A 194 -13.12 23.66 -0.22
N ALA A 195 -12.76 23.17 -1.42
CA ALA A 195 -11.86 22.04 -1.61
C ALA A 195 -10.58 22.49 -2.32
N LEU A 196 -9.46 22.48 -1.60
CA LEU A 196 -8.15 22.89 -2.10
C LEU A 196 -7.32 21.67 -2.52
N ARG A 197 -6.86 21.69 -3.77
CA ARG A 197 -5.99 20.65 -4.34
C ARG A 197 -4.56 21.16 -4.38
N VAL A 198 -3.65 20.41 -3.77
CA VAL A 198 -2.22 20.69 -3.79
C VAL A 198 -1.54 19.73 -4.76
N PRO A 199 -0.84 20.24 -5.79
CA PRO A 199 -0.05 19.39 -6.67
C PRO A 199 1.00 18.61 -5.88
N MET A 200 1.23 17.34 -6.25
CA MET A 200 2.20 16.43 -5.61
C MET A 200 3.67 16.92 -5.57
N ARG A 201 3.98 17.98 -6.33
CA ARG A 201 5.28 18.65 -6.39
C ARG A 201 5.08 20.13 -6.14
N ASN A 202 4.57 20.47 -4.95
CA ASN A 202 4.35 21.85 -4.57
C ASN A 202 5.31 22.28 -3.45
N PRO A 203 6.22 23.24 -3.70
CA PRO A 203 7.18 23.68 -2.68
C PRO A 203 6.57 24.67 -1.66
N ASP A 204 5.47 25.35 -2.01
CA ASP A 204 4.91 26.43 -1.19
C ASP A 204 3.43 26.25 -0.87
N PHE A 205 3.12 26.13 0.42
CA PHE A 205 1.75 25.99 0.93
C PHE A 205 1.10 27.33 1.32
N ALA A 206 1.85 28.43 1.32
CA ALA A 206 1.40 29.74 1.79
C ALA A 206 0.14 30.26 1.08
N PRO A 207 -0.01 30.17 -0.27
CA PRO A 207 -1.21 30.66 -0.94
C PRO A 207 -2.47 29.88 -0.55
N PHE A 208 -2.35 28.56 -0.37
CA PHE A 208 -3.46 27.71 0.05
C PHE A 208 -3.90 28.05 1.48
N LEU A 209 -2.94 28.19 2.40
CA LEU A 209 -3.23 28.56 3.79
C LEU A 209 -3.79 29.98 3.90
N GLN A 210 -3.35 30.91 3.05
CA GLN A 210 -3.93 32.25 2.99
C GLN A 210 -5.40 32.21 2.59
N LYS A 211 -5.74 31.45 1.54
CA LYS A 211 -7.13 31.26 1.12
C LYS A 211 -7.99 30.62 2.22
N VAL A 212 -7.45 29.64 2.95
CA VAL A 212 -8.13 29.05 4.12
C VAL A 212 -8.42 30.12 5.18
N ARG A 213 -7.45 30.98 5.51
CA ARG A 213 -7.63 32.06 6.49
C ARG A 213 -8.73 33.04 6.07
N ASP A 214 -8.75 33.42 4.80
CA ASP A 214 -9.70 34.40 4.28
C ASP A 214 -11.15 33.87 4.28
N LEU A 215 -11.31 32.55 4.15
CA LEU A 215 -12.60 31.86 4.23
C LEU A 215 -13.13 31.68 5.67
N LYS A 216 -12.29 31.90 6.69
CA LYS A 216 -12.64 31.78 8.12
C LYS A 216 -13.46 30.52 8.46
N PRO A 217 -13.00 29.30 8.11
CA PRO A 217 -13.68 28.07 8.49
C PRO A 217 -13.53 27.76 9.97
N ASP A 218 -14.39 26.89 10.49
CA ASP A 218 -14.25 26.34 11.85
C ASP A 218 -13.02 25.42 11.95
N ALA A 219 -12.67 24.74 10.85
CA ALA A 219 -11.48 23.89 10.77
C ALA A 219 -10.93 23.73 9.34
N LEU A 220 -9.63 23.40 9.27
CA LEU A 220 -8.96 22.91 8.06
C LEU A 220 -8.76 21.39 8.18
N TRP A 221 -9.39 20.62 7.29
CA TRP A 221 -9.14 19.19 7.19
C TRP A 221 -8.09 18.93 6.13
N ARG A 222 -6.97 18.30 6.52
CA ARG A 222 -5.78 18.16 5.67
C ARG A 222 -5.42 16.70 5.39
N ARG A 223 -5.18 16.38 4.11
CA ARG A 223 -4.55 15.12 3.69
C ARG A 223 -3.46 15.34 2.63
N CYS A 224 -2.22 15.54 3.06
CA CYS A 224 -1.05 15.64 2.17
C CYS A 224 -0.15 14.40 2.26
N CYS A 225 0.57 14.07 1.18
CA CYS A 225 1.41 12.87 1.12
C CYS A 225 2.84 13.09 1.63
N GLY A 226 3.41 12.12 2.37
CA GLY A 226 4.84 12.06 2.67
C GLY A 226 5.47 13.39 3.10
N ASP A 227 6.51 13.81 2.39
CA ASP A 227 7.28 15.04 2.69
C ASP A 227 6.44 16.32 2.56
N GLU A 228 5.36 16.32 1.77
CA GLU A 228 4.41 17.43 1.73
C GLU A 228 3.71 17.61 3.08
N ALA A 229 3.39 16.51 3.77
CA ALA A 229 2.81 16.53 5.10
C ALA A 229 3.69 17.33 6.06
N VAL A 230 5.00 17.06 6.00
CA VAL A 230 6.03 17.75 6.81
C VAL A 230 6.18 19.21 6.41
N SER A 231 6.28 19.52 5.11
CA SER A 231 6.43 20.90 4.63
C SER A 231 5.24 21.78 5.01
N GLY A 232 4.01 21.33 4.76
CA GLY A 232 2.82 22.10 5.14
C GLY A 232 2.64 22.23 6.65
N ALA A 233 3.11 21.26 7.46
CA ALA A 233 3.09 21.39 8.92
C ALA A 233 4.05 22.48 9.41
N ARG A 234 5.26 22.55 8.83
CA ARG A 234 6.24 23.60 9.13
C ARG A 234 5.72 24.99 8.76
N HIS A 235 5.09 25.14 7.59
CA HIS A 235 4.50 26.42 7.17
C HIS A 235 3.34 26.86 8.08
N GLY A 236 2.54 25.91 8.58
CA GLY A 236 1.50 26.19 9.58
C GLY A 236 2.07 26.64 10.93
N GLN A 237 3.08 25.93 11.46
CA GLN A 237 3.73 26.26 12.74
C GLN A 237 4.47 27.61 12.69
N GLY A 238 5.19 27.90 11.60
CA GLY A 238 5.91 29.18 11.45
C GLY A 238 5.00 30.40 11.47
N ARG A 239 3.74 30.27 11.01
CA ARG A 239 2.74 31.35 11.11
C ARG A 239 2.05 31.39 12.47
N HIS A 240 1.83 30.25 13.11
CA HIS A 240 1.25 30.22 14.45
C HIS A 240 2.16 30.92 15.48
N GLN A 241 3.49 30.85 15.32
CA GLN A 241 4.44 31.61 16.14
C GLN A 241 4.45 33.12 15.86
N ALA A 242 4.14 33.55 14.63
CA ALA A 242 4.09 34.97 14.27
C ALA A 242 2.85 35.68 14.82
N ASP A 243 1.74 34.96 15.01
CA ASP A 243 0.46 35.51 15.51
C ASP A 243 0.39 35.60 17.05
N TRP A 244 1.36 35.07 17.81
CA TRP A 244 1.45 35.23 19.29
C TRP A 244 2.29 36.44 19.73
N HIS A 245 2.90 37.17 18.79
CA HIS A 245 3.74 38.34 19.06
C HIS A 245 3.15 39.66 18.51
N ARG A 246 1.83 39.72 18.24
CA ARG A 246 1.11 40.97 17.98
C ARG A 246 -0.15 41.07 18.80
#